data_AF-A0A2V4NJ99-F1
#
_entry.id   AF-A0A2V4NJ99-F1
#
_cell.length_a   1.000
_cell.length_b   1.000
_cell.length_c   1.000
_cell.angle_alpha   90.00
_cell.angle_beta   90.00
_cell.angle_gamma   90.00
#
_symmetry.space_group_name_H-M   'P 1'
#
loop_
_entity.id
_entity.type
_entity.pdbx_description
1 polymer ?
#
loop_
_entity_poly.entity_id
_entity_poly.type
_entity_poly.pdbx_seq_one_letter_code
_entity_poly.pdbx_strand_id
1 'polypeptide(L)'
;RPPETDPGPLELLPAEDELDRALRMMAITDALGSLTAAHREVVVETYLKGRSVAEAAIELGIPEGTVKSRVYYALRSLRLALQERGVTS
;
A
#
# COMPACT_ATOMS: atom_id res chain seq x y z
N ARG A 1 -42.29 -15.88 -28.44
CA ARG A 1 -40.90 -15.54 -28.04
C ARG A 1 -40.93 -15.37 -26.52
N PRO A 2 -40.16 -16.13 -25.72
CA PRO A 2 -40.12 -15.94 -24.27
C PRO A 2 -39.64 -14.52 -23.95
N PRO A 3 -40.11 -13.89 -22.86
CA PRO A 3 -39.56 -12.63 -22.41
C PRO A 3 -38.10 -12.84 -22.02
N GLU A 4 -37.22 -12.03 -22.59
CA GLU A 4 -35.83 -11.92 -22.16
C GLU A 4 -35.86 -11.45 -20.70
N THR A 5 -35.40 -12.30 -19.79
CA THR A 5 -35.27 -11.97 -18.37
C THR A 5 -34.37 -10.75 -18.21
N ASP A 6 -34.89 -9.72 -17.55
CA ASP A 6 -34.16 -8.56 -17.05
C ASP A 6 -32.83 -9.05 -16.45
N PRO A 7 -31.66 -8.54 -16.89
CA PRO A 7 -30.39 -8.93 -16.32
C PRO A 7 -30.43 -8.57 -14.83
N GLY A 8 -30.67 -9.59 -14.00
CA GLY A 8 -30.90 -9.41 -12.58
C GLY A 8 -29.64 -8.96 -11.84
N PRO A 9 -29.63 -9.08 -10.49
CA PRO A 9 -28.59 -8.57 -9.58
C PRO A 9 -27.12 -8.94 -9.88
N LEU A 10 -26.89 -9.83 -10.84
CA LEU A 10 -25.57 -10.28 -11.28
C LEU A 10 -24.77 -9.19 -12.03
N GLU A 11 -25.42 -8.21 -12.67
CA GLU A 11 -24.72 -7.05 -13.28
C GLU A 11 -24.17 -6.05 -12.26
N LEU A 12 -24.62 -6.13 -10.99
CA LEU A 12 -24.11 -5.30 -9.89
C LEU A 12 -22.90 -5.93 -9.18
N LEU A 13 -22.56 -7.18 -9.51
CA LEU A 13 -21.36 -7.81 -8.97
C LEU A 13 -20.15 -7.23 -9.69
N PRO A 14 -19.13 -6.74 -8.97
CA PRO A 14 -17.88 -6.34 -9.60
C PRO A 14 -17.32 -7.52 -10.39
N ALA A 15 -16.72 -7.25 -11.54
CA ALA A 15 -15.99 -8.29 -12.26
C ALA A 15 -14.94 -8.93 -11.33
N GLU A 16 -14.67 -10.22 -11.49
CA GLU A 16 -13.75 -10.98 -10.62
C GLU A 16 -12.40 -10.26 -10.45
N ASP A 17 -11.88 -9.68 -11.54
CA ASP A 17 -10.66 -8.86 -11.54
C ASP A 17 -10.76 -7.58 -10.69
N GLU A 18 -11.93 -6.93 -10.66
CA GLU A 18 -12.16 -5.73 -9.85
C GLU A 18 -12.22 -6.07 -8.37
N LEU A 19 -12.85 -7.19 -8.01
CA LEU A 19 -12.89 -7.69 -6.65
C LEU A 19 -11.48 -8.06 -6.16
N ASP A 20 -10.71 -8.80 -6.96
CA ASP A 20 -9.32 -9.16 -6.64
C ASP A 20 -8.42 -7.93 -6.52
N ARG A 21 -8.64 -6.90 -7.35
CA ARG A 21 -7.94 -5.63 -7.24
C ARG A 21 -8.32 -4.91 -5.94
N ALA A 22 -9.60 -4.87 -5.58
CA ALA A 22 -10.06 -4.25 -4.35
C ALA A 22 -9.46 -4.93 -3.11
N LEU A 23 -9.48 -6.27 -3.06
CA LEU A 23 -8.89 -7.06 -1.98
C LEU A 23 -7.38 -6.84 -1.85
N ARG A 24 -6.64 -6.82 -2.98
CA ARG A 24 -5.21 -6.50 -2.97
C ARG A 24 -4.94 -5.09 -2.46
N MET A 25 -5.73 -4.10 -2.88
CA MET A 25 -5.59 -2.73 -2.41
C MET A 25 -5.86 -2.62 -0.90
N MET A 26 -6.89 -3.29 -0.38
CA MET A 26 -7.17 -3.36 1.06
C MET A 26 -5.98 -3.95 1.81
N ALA A 27 -5.42 -5.07 1.35
CA ALA A 27 -4.26 -5.70 1.97
C ALA A 27 -3.01 -4.81 1.97
N ILE A 28 -2.76 -4.07 0.87
CA ILE A 28 -1.65 -3.09 0.79
C ILE A 28 -1.88 -1.94 1.77
N THR A 29 -3.10 -1.40 1.83
CA THR A 29 -3.46 -0.32 2.76
C THR A 29 -3.29 -0.76 4.21
N ASP A 30 -3.71 -1.97 4.56
CA ASP A 30 -3.53 -2.55 5.89
C ASP A 30 -2.05 -2.76 6.24
N ALA A 31 -1.25 -3.21 5.27
CA ALA A 31 0.20 -3.37 5.47
C ALA A 31 0.88 -2.02 5.77
N LEU A 32 0.57 -0.98 4.99
CA LEU A 32 1.05 0.39 5.25
C LEU A 32 0.55 0.94 6.59
N GLY A 33 -0.69 0.62 6.96
CA GLY A 33 -1.28 0.98 8.26
C GLY A 33 -0.58 0.34 9.46
N SER A 34 -0.06 -0.88 9.29
CA SER A 34 0.64 -1.61 10.36
C SER A 34 2.05 -1.10 10.68
N LEU A 35 2.63 -0.26 9.80
CA LEU A 35 3.92 0.37 10.07
C LEU A 35 3.81 1.39 11.22
N THR A 36 4.90 1.54 11.98
CA THR A 36 5.03 2.67 12.90
C THR A 36 4.91 3.99 12.13
N ALA A 37 4.45 5.05 12.79
CA ALA A 37 4.32 6.37 12.15
C ALA A 37 5.62 6.80 11.47
N ALA A 38 6.74 6.66 12.18
CA ALA A 38 8.07 7.00 11.67
C ALA A 38 8.45 6.20 10.40
N HIS A 39 8.15 4.90 10.35
CA HIS A 39 8.40 4.06 9.17
C HIS A 39 7.50 4.45 7.99
N ARG A 40 6.21 4.68 8.25
CA ARG A 40 5.25 5.09 7.22
C ARG A 40 5.63 6.44 6.63
N GLU A 41 6.01 7.42 7.45
CA GLU A 41 6.44 8.74 7.01
C GLU A 41 7.60 8.66 6.03
N VAL A 42 8.70 7.97 6.36
CA VAL A 42 9.84 7.88 5.43
C VAL A 42 9.49 7.16 4.12
N VAL A 43 8.57 6.20 4.13
CA VAL A 43 8.09 5.56 2.90
C VAL A 43 7.25 6.53 2.07
N VAL A 44 6.35 7.28 2.69
CA VAL A 44 5.55 8.32 2.00
C VAL A 44 6.46 9.35 1.36
N GLU A 45 7.45 9.84 2.11
CA GLU A 45 8.36 10.88 1.62
C GLU A 45 9.23 10.41 0.46
N THR A 46 9.84 9.23 0.59
CA THR A 46 10.82 8.77 -0.40
C THR A 46 10.24 8.02 -1.58
N TYR A 47 9.15 7.25 -1.41
CA TYR A 47 8.54 6.46 -2.47
C TYR A 47 7.29 7.09 -3.08
N LEU A 48 6.39 7.64 -2.26
CA LEU A 48 5.13 8.18 -2.78
C LEU A 48 5.27 9.62 -3.28
N LYS A 49 6.04 10.45 -2.57
CA LYS A 49 6.34 11.83 -2.96
C LYS A 49 7.62 11.95 -3.78
N GLY A 50 8.41 10.88 -3.90
CA GLY A 50 9.62 10.83 -4.73
C GLY A 50 10.77 11.71 -4.24
N ARG A 51 10.78 12.12 -2.96
CA ARG A 51 11.84 12.95 -2.39
C ARG A 51 13.12 12.14 -2.24
N SER A 52 14.25 12.78 -2.53
CA SER A 52 15.57 12.27 -2.20
C SER A 52 15.76 12.16 -0.68
N VAL A 53 16.81 11.47 -0.24
CA VAL A 53 17.15 11.35 1.19
C VAL A 53 17.37 12.71 1.85
N ALA A 54 18.02 13.64 1.14
CA ALA A 54 18.29 14.99 1.65
C ALA A 54 16.99 15.80 1.80
N GLU A 55 16.10 15.75 0.82
CA GLU A 55 14.80 16.43 0.87
C GLU A 55 13.90 15.85 1.97
N ALA A 56 13.86 14.52 2.11
CA ALA A 56 13.12 13.85 3.16
C ALA A 56 13.69 14.18 4.56
N ALA A 57 15.01 14.33 4.70
CA ALA A 57 15.65 14.74 5.95
C ALA A 57 15.20 16.15 6.38
N ILE A 58 15.14 17.07 5.43
CA ILE A 58 14.65 18.44 5.64
C ILE A 58 13.17 18.43 6.03
N GLU A 59 12.33 17.73 5.26
CA GLU A 59 10.88 17.66 5.52
C GLU A 59 10.57 17.07 6.91
N LEU A 60 11.24 15.98 7.27
CA LEU A 60 10.96 15.24 8.50
C LEU A 60 11.71 15.80 9.72
N GLY A 61 12.61 16.76 9.55
CA GLY A 61 13.39 17.34 10.64
C GLY A 61 14.35 16.34 11.31
N ILE A 62 14.91 15.38 10.56
CA ILE A 62 15.80 14.33 11.07
C ILE A 62 17.09 14.23 10.25
N PRO A 63 18.19 13.70 10.79
CA PRO A 63 19.44 13.52 10.03
C PRO A 63 19.27 12.58 8.82
N GLU A 64 20.00 12.85 7.73
CA GLU A 64 20.02 11.96 6.54
C GLU A 64 20.38 10.51 6.88
N GLY A 65 21.31 10.30 7.83
CA GLY A 65 21.66 8.96 8.30
C GLY A 65 20.47 8.24 8.94
N THR A 66 19.60 8.98 9.64
CA THR A 66 18.35 8.45 10.19
C THR A 66 17.32 8.18 9.10
N VAL A 67 17.22 9.01 8.07
CA VAL A 67 16.35 8.72 6.90
C VAL A 67 16.79 7.39 6.26
N LYS A 68 18.08 7.22 5.96
CA LYS A 68 18.60 5.99 5.32
C LYS A 68 18.31 4.74 6.15
N SER A 69 18.63 4.76 7.45
CA SER A 69 18.38 3.61 8.32
C SER A 69 16.88 3.35 8.49
N ARG A 70 16.07 4.40 8.65
CA ARG A 70 14.63 4.26 8.81
C ARG A 70 13.95 3.74 7.55
N VAL A 71 14.38 4.15 6.35
CA VAL A 71 13.91 3.57 5.08
C VAL A 71 14.24 2.08 5.01
N TYR A 72 15.47 1.70 5.35
CA TYR A 72 15.88 0.28 5.37
C TYR A 72 14.96 -0.57 6.24
N TYR A 73 14.72 -0.16 7.49
CA TYR A 73 13.85 -0.91 8.40
C TYR A 73 12.37 -0.82 8.01
N ALA A 74 11.90 0.33 7.53
CA ALA A 74 10.52 0.51 7.07
C ALA A 74 10.19 -0.44 5.90
N LEU A 75 11.06 -0.55 4.91
CA LEU A 75 10.85 -1.45 3.76
C LEU A 75 10.90 -2.92 4.18
N ARG A 76 11.78 -3.27 5.13
CA ARG A 76 11.85 -4.63 5.67
C ARG A 76 10.58 -5.00 6.45
N SER A 77 10.08 -4.09 7.29
CA SER A 77 8.79 -4.24 7.98
C SER A 77 7.62 -4.32 7.00
N LEU A 78 7.61 -3.47 5.97
CA LEU A 78 6.56 -3.46 4.95
C LEU A 78 6.54 -4.77 4.17
N ARG A 79 7.72 -5.28 3.78
CA ARG A 79 7.84 -6.59 3.12
C ARG A 79 7.23 -7.70 3.97
N LEU A 80 7.55 -7.75 5.26
CA LEU A 80 6.98 -8.75 6.16
C LEU A 80 5.45 -8.61 6.24
N ALA A 81 4.94 -7.39 6.44
CA ALA A 81 3.50 -7.13 6.53
C ALA A 81 2.75 -7.52 5.24
N LEU A 82 3.36 -7.34 4.07
CA LEU A 82 2.81 -7.74 2.77
C LEU A 82 2.83 -9.26 2.58
N GLN A 83 3.90 -9.95 3.03
CA GLN A 83 3.98 -11.41 3.00
C GLN A 83 2.93 -12.06 3.91
N GLU A 84 2.74 -11.56 5.12
CA GLU A 84 1.72 -12.03 6.07
C GLU A 84 0.29 -11.91 5.50
N ARG A 85 0.08 -10.96 4.59
CA ARG A 85 -1.21 -10.70 3.92
C ARG A 85 -1.33 -11.36 2.54
N GLY A 86 -0.34 -12.17 2.14
CA GLY A 86 -0.35 -12.87 0.86
C GLY A 86 -0.21 -11.96 -0.37
N VAL A 87 0.23 -10.71 -0.21
CA VAL A 87 0.41 -9.77 -1.32
C VAL A 87 1.70 -10.07 -2.10
N THR A 88 2.73 -10.55 -1.40
CA THR A 88 4.04 -10.88 -1.97
C THR A 88 4.57 -12.20 -1.41
N SER A 89 5.39 -12.92 -2.18
CA SER A 89 6.10 -14.14 -1.75
C SER A 89 7.48 -13.85 -1.16
#